data_AF-I7BXG3-F1
#
_entry.id   AF-I7BXG3-F1
#
_cell.length_a   1.000
_cell.length_b   1.000
_cell.length_c   1.000
_cell.angle_alpha   90.00
_cell.angle_beta   90.00
_cell.angle_gamma   90.00
#
_symmetry.space_group_name_H-M   'P 1'
#
loop_
_entity.id
_entity.type
_entity.pdbx_description
1 polymer ?
#
loop_
_entity_poly.entity_id
_entity_poly.type
_entity_poly.pdbx_seq_one_letter_code
_entity_poly.pdbx_strand_id
1 'polypeptide(L)'
;MQTLLSGLSEQASRAYVGASFDDAFSIQWKPAAQFMAGVDLTSSSGAHQRVWLYRAPWSWLADGATVDVAAALHQWQAEQRAVLQLRRTLRQRLILVNIDRVTPQALFERLGLAYNDQPVQLFADPLAATLAGVFEQMAPESWTLYEALEAAAWLPNGEPEFRSNRPLPTTAGLIELLDLIHAGRQLPNAQLQLHERERAITSLRRETEQARSAQQSRQDEREQVLSQLHRAQQALADREAESQLIREQHSSLQQQLAQALADKQQATQAISAASAGSKPLAEENELLLAQLHNVQEELEKRHQASLSLEQQVAALQLEVAQARATQQKAQQVHADNSAAQRYKEESELLLAQLHEVQEELEKRHLESQGFNDKYAKLKKELDQTLAAQQQSGMDLAGATANAQALGEENELLLSQLHLVQEELENYYLANREILAAMDQSNHTLHRARQVISRVAANV
;
A
#
# COMPACT_ATOMS: atom_id res chain seq x y z
N MET A 1 -21.03 -32.67 -28.16
CA MET A 1 -19.70 -32.35 -28.72
C MET A 1 -19.03 -31.46 -27.70
N GLN A 2 -17.86 -31.83 -27.17
CA GLN A 2 -17.22 -31.03 -26.11
C GLN A 2 -16.29 -30.00 -26.74
N THR A 3 -16.45 -28.73 -26.38
CA THR A 3 -15.62 -27.62 -26.88
C THR A 3 -14.51 -27.31 -25.89
N LEU A 4 -13.26 -27.34 -26.35
CA LEU A 4 -12.11 -26.92 -25.57
C LEU A 4 -11.79 -25.46 -25.90
N LEU A 5 -11.74 -24.61 -24.89
CA LEU A 5 -11.45 -23.18 -25.01
C LEU A 5 -10.07 -22.86 -24.40
N SER A 6 -9.28 -22.03 -25.07
CA SER A 6 -7.97 -21.58 -24.58
C SER A 6 -7.57 -20.27 -25.28
N GLY A 7 -6.41 -19.72 -24.92
CA GLY A 7 -5.74 -18.61 -25.60
C GLY A 7 -5.84 -17.27 -24.87
N LEU A 8 -6.83 -17.14 -23.98
CA LEU A 8 -6.90 -16.08 -22.97
C LEU A 8 -6.87 -16.67 -21.57
N SER A 9 -6.64 -15.83 -20.56
CA SER A 9 -6.82 -16.24 -19.17
C SER A 9 -8.25 -16.75 -18.93
N GLU A 10 -8.42 -17.59 -17.91
CA GLU A 10 -9.75 -18.13 -17.57
C GLU A 10 -10.74 -16.99 -17.28
N GLN A 11 -10.30 -15.97 -16.54
CA GLN A 11 -11.10 -14.81 -16.22
C GLN A 11 -11.50 -14.00 -17.46
N ALA A 12 -10.58 -13.76 -18.39
CA ALA A 12 -10.90 -13.04 -19.63
C ALA A 12 -11.83 -13.86 -20.54
N SER A 13 -11.63 -15.18 -20.58
CA SER A 13 -12.51 -16.10 -21.31
C SER A 13 -13.92 -16.10 -20.75
N ARG A 14 -14.05 -16.13 -19.41
CA ARG A 14 -15.35 -16.01 -18.71
C ARG A 14 -15.99 -14.64 -18.94
N ALA A 15 -15.22 -13.55 -18.89
CA ALA A 15 -15.73 -12.20 -19.14
C ALA A 15 -16.28 -12.04 -20.56
N TYR A 16 -15.63 -12.66 -21.55
CA TYR A 16 -16.10 -12.66 -22.94
C TYR A 16 -17.32 -13.57 -23.14
N VAL A 17 -17.29 -14.79 -22.61
CA VAL A 17 -18.36 -15.78 -22.83
C VAL A 17 -19.62 -15.51 -22.00
N GLY A 18 -19.49 -14.90 -20.81
CA GLY A 18 -20.60 -14.66 -19.89
C GLY A 18 -20.97 -15.87 -19.02
N ALA A 19 -22.18 -15.85 -18.45
CA ALA A 19 -22.73 -16.95 -17.65
C ALA A 19 -22.85 -18.27 -18.43
N SER A 20 -22.88 -18.18 -19.76
CA SER A 20 -22.85 -19.33 -20.68
C SER A 20 -21.56 -20.17 -20.57
N PHE A 21 -20.54 -19.69 -19.85
CA PHE A 21 -19.31 -20.44 -19.56
C PHE A 21 -19.52 -21.53 -18.48
N ASP A 22 -20.49 -21.34 -17.58
CA ASP A 22 -20.72 -22.24 -16.44
C ASP A 22 -21.57 -23.48 -16.80
N ASP A 23 -21.99 -23.61 -18.07
CA ASP A 23 -22.60 -24.82 -18.62
C ASP A 23 -21.53 -25.93 -18.74
N ALA A 24 -21.25 -26.57 -17.60
CA ALA A 24 -20.12 -27.47 -17.34
C ALA A 24 -20.00 -28.67 -18.30
N PHE A 25 -21.05 -28.95 -19.09
CA PHE A 25 -21.09 -30.09 -20.02
C PHE A 25 -20.66 -29.74 -21.45
N SER A 26 -20.56 -28.45 -21.81
CA SER A 26 -20.41 -28.01 -23.21
C SER A 26 -19.04 -27.41 -23.50
N ILE A 27 -18.53 -26.58 -22.58
CA ILE A 27 -17.30 -25.80 -22.76
C ILE A 27 -16.35 -26.10 -21.61
N GLN A 28 -15.11 -26.46 -21.94
CA GLN A 28 -14.05 -26.66 -20.96
C GLN A 28 -12.87 -25.75 -21.28
N TRP A 29 -12.54 -24.83 -20.38
CA TRP A 29 -11.34 -24.02 -20.50
C TRP A 29 -10.09 -24.82 -20.11
N LYS A 30 -8.99 -24.57 -20.83
CA LYS A 30 -7.67 -25.14 -20.56
C LYS A 30 -6.61 -24.04 -20.62
N PRO A 31 -5.58 -24.09 -19.76
CA PRO A 31 -4.39 -23.26 -19.91
C PRO A 31 -3.72 -23.50 -21.28
N ALA A 32 -3.15 -22.45 -21.87
CA ALA A 32 -2.47 -22.50 -23.18
C ALA A 32 -1.50 -23.68 -23.32
N ALA A 33 -0.64 -23.90 -22.33
CA ALA A 33 0.31 -25.01 -22.33
C ALA A 33 -0.38 -26.39 -22.38
N GLN A 34 -1.46 -26.60 -21.63
CA GLN A 34 -2.20 -27.86 -21.62
C GLN A 34 -2.98 -28.06 -22.92
N PHE A 35 -3.55 -26.99 -23.47
CA PHE A 35 -4.26 -27.01 -24.74
C PHE A 35 -3.32 -27.40 -25.90
N MET A 36 -2.10 -26.87 -25.90
CA MET A 36 -1.08 -27.16 -26.91
C MET A 36 -0.41 -28.52 -26.72
N ALA A 37 -0.24 -28.99 -25.48
CA ALA A 37 0.32 -30.32 -25.19
C ALA A 37 -0.68 -31.46 -25.48
N GLY A 38 -1.99 -31.20 -25.38
CA GLY A 38 -3.05 -32.21 -25.58
C GLY A 38 -3.24 -32.69 -27.03
N VAL A 39 -2.25 -32.54 -27.90
CA VAL A 39 -2.30 -32.87 -29.33
C VAL A 39 -1.94 -34.33 -29.58
N ASP A 40 -1.22 -34.96 -28.65
CA ASP A 40 -0.76 -36.35 -28.76
C ASP A 40 -1.85 -37.41 -28.53
N LEU A 41 -3.11 -37.01 -28.29
CA LEU A 41 -4.25 -37.91 -28.15
C LEU A 41 -5.03 -38.02 -29.46
N THR A 42 -4.39 -38.55 -30.49
CA THR A 42 -5.07 -39.06 -31.69
C THR A 42 -5.92 -40.32 -31.43
N SER A 43 -6.01 -40.78 -30.18
CA SER A 43 -6.59 -42.06 -29.79
C SER A 43 -7.92 -42.01 -29.04
N SER A 44 -8.41 -40.83 -28.61
CA SER A 44 -9.77 -40.74 -28.05
C SER A 44 -10.77 -40.37 -29.15
N SER A 45 -11.71 -41.28 -29.42
CA SER A 45 -12.82 -41.19 -30.38
C SER A 45 -13.81 -40.02 -30.14
N GLY A 46 -13.48 -39.07 -29.27
CA GLY A 46 -14.28 -37.88 -28.99
C GLY A 46 -14.06 -36.80 -30.05
N ALA A 47 -15.11 -36.43 -30.78
CA ALA A 47 -15.11 -35.24 -31.62
C ALA A 47 -15.06 -33.97 -30.73
N HIS A 48 -13.87 -33.55 -30.33
CA HIS A 48 -13.67 -32.30 -29.62
C HIS A 48 -13.49 -31.15 -30.61
N GLN A 49 -14.26 -30.07 -30.44
CA GLN A 49 -14.01 -28.82 -31.14
C GLN A 49 -13.03 -27.99 -30.33
N ARG A 50 -12.01 -27.43 -30.97
CA ARG A 50 -11.03 -26.59 -30.29
C ARG A 50 -11.20 -25.14 -30.71
N VAL A 51 -11.26 -24.25 -29.73
CA VAL A 51 -11.40 -22.81 -29.93
C VAL A 51 -10.25 -22.12 -29.23
N TRP A 52 -9.52 -21.30 -29.98
CA TRP A 52 -8.47 -20.44 -29.46
C TRP A 52 -8.92 -18.99 -29.58
N LEU A 53 -9.14 -18.37 -28.43
CA LEU A 53 -9.44 -16.96 -28.31
C LEU A 53 -8.14 -16.18 -28.28
N TYR A 54 -8.06 -15.11 -29.06
CA TYR A 54 -6.95 -14.17 -28.99
C TYR A 54 -7.48 -12.73 -29.06
N ARG A 55 -6.63 -11.80 -28.63
CA ARG A 55 -6.81 -10.35 -28.77
C ARG A 55 -5.67 -9.78 -29.58
N ALA A 56 -5.90 -8.59 -30.13
CA ALA A 56 -4.79 -7.83 -30.67
C ALA A 56 -3.80 -7.47 -29.55
N PRO A 57 -2.48 -7.51 -29.81
CA PRO A 57 -1.48 -7.34 -28.75
C PRO A 57 -1.54 -5.95 -28.09
N TRP A 58 -1.91 -4.91 -28.83
CA TRP A 58 -2.10 -3.57 -28.27
C TRP A 58 -3.35 -3.45 -27.40
N SER A 59 -4.48 -4.05 -27.79
CA SER A 59 -5.70 -4.08 -26.96
C SER A 59 -5.46 -4.84 -25.67
N TRP A 60 -4.75 -5.96 -25.76
CA TRP A 60 -4.38 -6.76 -24.58
C TRP A 60 -3.43 -6.02 -23.63
N LEU A 61 -2.43 -5.32 -24.15
CA LEU A 61 -1.52 -4.52 -23.32
C LEU A 61 -2.22 -3.29 -22.72
N ALA A 62 -3.22 -2.73 -23.41
CA ALA A 62 -4.00 -1.61 -22.92
C ALA A 62 -4.84 -1.95 -21.68
N ASP A 63 -5.18 -3.23 -21.45
CA ASP A 63 -5.90 -3.68 -20.26
C ASP A 63 -5.10 -3.46 -18.95
N GLY A 64 -3.80 -3.15 -19.04
CA GLY A 64 -2.97 -2.75 -17.89
C GLY A 64 -2.69 -3.85 -16.86
N ALA A 65 -3.07 -5.09 -17.15
CA ALA A 65 -2.93 -6.23 -16.24
C ALA A 65 -1.49 -6.77 -16.14
N THR A 66 -0.57 -6.33 -17.00
CA THR A 66 0.78 -6.90 -17.12
C THR A 66 1.84 -6.01 -16.49
N VAL A 67 2.59 -6.55 -15.52
CA VAL A 67 3.68 -5.84 -14.83
C VAL A 67 4.93 -5.72 -15.70
N ASP A 68 5.25 -6.75 -16.50
CA ASP A 68 6.37 -6.76 -17.45
C ASP A 68 5.85 -6.91 -18.88
N VAL A 69 5.76 -5.77 -19.57
CA VAL A 69 5.24 -5.68 -20.95
C VAL A 69 6.11 -6.47 -21.94
N ALA A 70 7.42 -6.49 -21.76
CA ALA A 70 8.33 -7.15 -22.70
C ALA A 70 8.22 -8.67 -22.59
N ALA A 71 8.28 -9.20 -21.36
CA ALA A 71 8.11 -10.63 -21.12
C ALA A 71 6.71 -11.11 -21.55
N ALA A 72 5.68 -10.31 -21.25
CA ALA A 72 4.31 -10.58 -21.65
C ALA A 72 4.18 -10.64 -23.18
N LEU A 73 4.73 -9.67 -23.91
CA LEU A 73 4.69 -9.67 -25.37
C LEU A 73 5.43 -10.86 -25.98
N HIS A 74 6.57 -11.25 -25.44
CA HIS A 74 7.29 -12.45 -25.88
C HIS A 74 6.49 -13.74 -25.64
N GLN A 75 5.84 -13.85 -24.47
CA GLN A 75 4.96 -14.97 -24.19
C GLN A 75 3.79 -15.03 -25.18
N TRP A 76 3.14 -13.88 -25.41
CA TRP A 76 2.07 -13.78 -26.40
C TRP A 76 2.55 -14.24 -27.78
N GLN A 77 3.70 -13.77 -28.25
CA GLN A 77 4.27 -14.19 -29.54
C GLN A 77 4.53 -15.70 -29.59
N ALA A 78 5.09 -16.28 -28.52
CA ALA A 78 5.38 -17.71 -28.45
C ALA A 78 4.09 -18.55 -28.53
N GLU A 79 3.07 -18.18 -27.76
CA GLU A 79 1.77 -18.86 -27.75
C GLU A 79 1.06 -18.76 -29.10
N GLN A 80 1.03 -17.57 -29.72
CA GLN A 80 0.38 -17.39 -31.02
C GLN A 80 1.13 -18.09 -32.16
N ARG A 81 2.47 -18.11 -32.14
CA ARG A 81 3.26 -18.90 -33.11
C ARG A 81 2.97 -20.40 -32.96
N ALA A 82 2.92 -20.90 -31.73
CA ALA A 82 2.62 -22.29 -31.46
C ALA A 82 1.18 -22.66 -31.88
N VAL A 83 0.19 -21.77 -31.67
CA VAL A 83 -1.18 -22.04 -32.10
C VAL A 83 -1.32 -22.06 -33.63
N LEU A 84 -0.60 -21.20 -34.35
CA LEU A 84 -0.58 -21.21 -35.82
C LEU A 84 0.05 -22.50 -36.36
N GLN A 85 1.10 -23.02 -35.72
CA GLN A 85 1.68 -24.32 -36.05
C GLN A 85 0.67 -25.44 -35.79
N LEU A 86 0.00 -25.41 -34.63
CA LEU A 86 -1.03 -26.38 -34.26
C LEU A 86 -2.21 -26.36 -35.24
N ARG A 87 -2.59 -25.19 -35.75
CA ARG A 87 -3.63 -25.09 -36.76
C ARG A 87 -3.26 -25.82 -38.05
N ARG A 88 -1.99 -25.83 -38.45
CA ARG A 88 -1.55 -26.57 -39.65
C ARG A 88 -1.80 -28.07 -39.52
N THR A 89 -1.71 -28.62 -38.29
CA THR A 89 -1.98 -30.04 -38.02
C THR A 89 -3.47 -30.32 -37.84
N LEU A 90 -4.20 -29.48 -37.09
CA LEU A 90 -5.62 -29.70 -36.77
C LEU A 90 -6.60 -29.19 -37.83
N ARG A 91 -6.16 -28.31 -38.74
CA ARG A 91 -6.94 -27.67 -39.80
C ARG A 91 -8.25 -27.07 -39.25
N GLN A 92 -9.40 -27.54 -39.76
CA GLN A 92 -10.73 -27.03 -39.43
C GLN A 92 -11.21 -27.40 -38.02
N ARG A 93 -10.49 -28.29 -37.30
CA ARG A 93 -10.83 -28.65 -35.92
C ARG A 93 -10.45 -27.59 -34.90
N LEU A 94 -9.57 -26.66 -35.28
CA LEU A 94 -9.16 -25.53 -34.47
C LEU A 94 -9.71 -24.23 -35.07
N ILE A 95 -10.56 -23.55 -34.31
CA ILE A 95 -11.11 -22.24 -34.66
C ILE A 95 -10.31 -21.19 -33.92
N LEU A 96 -9.72 -20.24 -34.66
CA LEU A 96 -9.12 -19.05 -34.07
C LEU A 96 -10.17 -17.93 -34.09
N VAL A 97 -10.34 -17.25 -32.96
CA VAL A 97 -11.37 -16.22 -32.79
C VAL A 97 -10.72 -14.98 -32.19
N ASN A 98 -10.79 -13.86 -32.92
CA ASN A 98 -10.47 -12.55 -32.37
C ASN A 98 -11.66 -12.05 -31.54
N ILE A 99 -11.50 -11.99 -30.22
CA ILE A 99 -12.61 -11.60 -29.34
C ILE A 99 -12.97 -10.12 -29.44
N ASP A 100 -12.09 -9.29 -30.01
CA ASP A 100 -12.34 -7.86 -30.21
C ASP A 100 -13.26 -7.63 -31.43
N ARG A 101 -13.47 -8.65 -32.28
CA ARG A 101 -14.19 -8.54 -33.56
C ARG A 101 -15.37 -9.50 -33.69
N VAL A 102 -15.38 -10.57 -32.92
CA VAL A 102 -16.44 -11.58 -32.94
C VAL A 102 -17.28 -11.44 -31.69
N THR A 103 -18.59 -11.30 -31.84
CA THR A 103 -19.50 -11.29 -30.70
C THR A 103 -19.63 -12.71 -30.12
N PRO A 104 -19.79 -12.87 -28.79
CA PRO A 104 -20.00 -14.18 -28.17
C PRO A 104 -21.18 -14.95 -28.79
N GLN A 105 -22.29 -14.26 -29.08
CA GLN A 105 -23.46 -14.85 -29.74
C GLN A 105 -23.10 -15.56 -31.05
N ALA A 106 -22.40 -14.87 -31.96
CA ALA A 106 -21.99 -15.46 -33.24
C ALA A 106 -21.07 -16.68 -33.04
N LEU A 107 -20.17 -16.64 -32.05
CA LEU A 107 -19.33 -17.80 -31.71
C LEU A 107 -20.19 -18.97 -31.24
N PHE A 108 -21.17 -18.76 -30.37
CA PHE A 108 -22.07 -19.80 -29.88
C PHE A 108 -22.92 -20.40 -30.99
N GLU A 109 -23.47 -19.56 -31.88
CA GLU A 109 -24.17 -20.02 -33.08
C GLU A 109 -23.28 -20.89 -33.97
N ARG A 110 -22.00 -20.52 -34.13
CA ARG A 110 -21.01 -21.31 -34.88
C ARG A 110 -20.69 -22.65 -34.23
N LEU A 111 -20.71 -22.71 -32.91
CA LEU A 111 -20.49 -23.93 -32.12
C LEU A 111 -21.76 -24.78 -31.97
N GLY A 112 -22.92 -24.28 -32.40
CA GLY A 112 -24.22 -24.93 -32.20
C GLY A 112 -24.64 -24.97 -30.72
N LEU A 113 -24.22 -23.98 -29.94
CA LEU A 113 -24.53 -23.83 -28.51
C LEU A 113 -25.56 -22.73 -28.29
N ALA A 114 -26.39 -22.85 -27.26
CA ALA A 114 -27.33 -21.80 -26.85
C ALA A 114 -26.57 -20.68 -26.12
N TYR A 115 -26.82 -19.42 -26.50
CA TYR A 115 -26.28 -18.25 -25.82
C TYR A 115 -27.37 -17.63 -24.95
N ASN A 116 -27.14 -17.58 -23.63
CA ASN A 116 -28.17 -17.17 -22.66
C ASN A 116 -27.95 -15.77 -22.06
N ASP A 117 -26.87 -15.09 -22.46
CA ASP A 117 -26.49 -13.78 -21.94
C ASP A 117 -26.99 -12.62 -22.82
N GLN A 118 -26.98 -11.41 -22.26
CA GLN A 118 -27.28 -10.20 -23.03
C GLN A 118 -26.18 -9.96 -24.08
N PRO A 119 -26.54 -9.52 -25.29
CA PRO A 119 -25.57 -9.27 -26.35
C PRO A 119 -24.56 -8.21 -25.91
N VAL A 120 -23.29 -8.61 -25.78
CA VAL A 120 -22.18 -7.69 -25.52
C VAL A 120 -21.96 -6.87 -26.78
N GLN A 121 -22.13 -5.56 -26.68
CA GLN A 121 -21.78 -4.65 -27.76
C GLN A 121 -20.25 -4.52 -27.82
N LEU A 122 -19.67 -4.90 -28.95
CA LEU A 122 -18.28 -4.60 -29.25
C LEU A 122 -18.20 -3.11 -29.60
N PHE A 123 -17.70 -2.31 -28.66
CA PHE A 123 -17.45 -0.90 -28.92
C PHE A 123 -16.13 -0.76 -29.68
N ALA A 124 -16.16 0.00 -30.77
CA ALA A 124 -14.94 0.43 -31.43
C ALA A 124 -14.23 1.43 -30.51
N ASP A 125 -13.21 0.96 -29.81
CA ASP A 125 -12.39 1.81 -28.95
C ASP A 125 -11.53 2.74 -29.83
N PRO A 126 -11.76 4.07 -29.82
CA PRO A 126 -10.97 5.01 -30.60
C PRO A 126 -9.49 4.97 -30.21
N LEU A 127 -9.17 4.60 -28.96
CA LEU A 127 -7.81 4.41 -28.49
C LEU A 127 -7.12 3.22 -29.17
N ALA A 128 -7.85 2.14 -29.47
CA ALA A 128 -7.28 0.95 -30.13
C ALA A 128 -6.76 1.28 -31.55
N ALA A 129 -7.44 2.17 -32.28
CA ALA A 129 -7.00 2.69 -33.58
C ALA A 129 -5.70 3.53 -33.48
N THR A 130 -5.49 4.23 -32.37
CA THR A 130 -4.25 4.96 -32.13
C THR A 130 -3.12 4.04 -31.68
N LEU A 131 -3.39 3.18 -30.69
CA LEU A 131 -2.40 2.28 -30.09
C LEU A 131 -1.78 1.35 -31.12
N ALA A 132 -2.57 0.76 -32.01
CA ALA A 132 -1.96 -0.12 -32.99
C ALA A 132 -1.12 0.62 -34.05
N GLY A 133 -1.35 1.92 -34.28
CA GLY A 133 -0.48 2.71 -35.16
C GLY A 133 0.90 2.92 -34.53
N VAL A 134 0.93 3.16 -33.22
CA VAL A 134 2.17 3.19 -32.44
C VAL A 134 2.82 1.80 -32.42
N PHE A 135 2.02 0.75 -32.25
CA PHE A 135 2.51 -0.62 -32.14
C PHE A 135 3.12 -1.14 -33.43
N GLU A 136 2.60 -0.74 -34.59
CA GLU A 136 3.16 -1.05 -35.91
C GLU A 136 4.64 -0.62 -36.01
N GLN A 137 4.96 0.56 -35.46
CA GLN A 137 6.32 1.09 -35.47
C GLN A 137 7.21 0.43 -34.40
N MET A 138 6.66 0.14 -33.22
CA MET A 138 7.43 -0.33 -32.06
C MET A 138 7.67 -1.85 -32.06
N ALA A 139 6.74 -2.64 -32.61
CA ALA A 139 6.79 -4.11 -32.57
C ALA A 139 6.29 -4.72 -33.89
N PRO A 140 7.01 -4.49 -35.01
CA PRO A 140 6.56 -4.94 -36.34
C PRO A 140 6.42 -6.46 -36.44
N GLU A 141 7.21 -7.24 -35.71
CA GLU A 141 7.11 -8.71 -35.70
C GLU A 141 5.80 -9.22 -35.09
N SER A 142 5.37 -8.62 -33.98
CA SER A 142 4.10 -8.93 -33.32
C SER A 142 2.92 -8.62 -34.24
N TRP A 143 3.05 -7.55 -35.02
CA TRP A 143 2.07 -7.20 -36.02
C TRP A 143 1.98 -8.25 -37.14
N THR A 144 3.10 -8.64 -37.74
CA THR A 144 3.13 -9.67 -38.79
C THR A 144 2.50 -10.98 -38.28
N LEU A 145 2.73 -11.32 -37.01
CA LEU A 145 2.10 -12.46 -36.36
C LEU A 145 0.58 -12.27 -36.18
N TYR A 146 0.14 -11.08 -35.79
CA TYR A 146 -1.29 -10.74 -35.71
C TYR A 146 -1.98 -10.86 -37.07
N GLU A 147 -1.40 -10.35 -38.16
CA GLU A 147 -1.96 -10.50 -39.51
C GLU A 147 -2.06 -11.97 -39.92
N ALA A 148 -1.08 -12.80 -39.54
CA ALA A 148 -1.13 -14.24 -39.78
C ALA A 148 -2.26 -14.91 -38.97
N LEU A 149 -2.58 -14.42 -37.77
CA LEU A 149 -3.74 -14.87 -37.00
C LEU A 149 -5.04 -14.42 -37.67
N GLU A 150 -5.15 -13.14 -38.04
CA GLU A 150 -6.34 -12.56 -38.69
C GLU A 150 -6.65 -13.23 -40.04
N ALA A 151 -5.63 -13.47 -40.87
CA ALA A 151 -5.78 -14.19 -42.14
C ALA A 151 -6.28 -15.63 -41.94
N ALA A 152 -6.01 -16.19 -40.77
CA ALA A 152 -6.45 -17.51 -40.41
C ALA A 152 -7.82 -17.46 -39.68
N ALA A 153 -8.14 -16.41 -38.94
CA ALA A 153 -9.27 -16.38 -38.02
C ALA A 153 -10.62 -16.66 -38.67
N TRP A 154 -11.53 -17.21 -37.85
CA TRP A 154 -12.92 -17.30 -38.23
C TRP A 154 -13.61 -15.98 -37.90
N LEU A 155 -14.12 -15.33 -38.93
CA LEU A 155 -14.87 -14.09 -38.84
C LEU A 155 -16.28 -14.36 -39.41
N PRO A 156 -17.36 -14.23 -38.61
CA PRO A 156 -18.72 -14.46 -39.08
C PRO A 156 -19.12 -13.43 -40.13
N ASN A 157 -18.74 -12.17 -39.91
CA ASN A 157 -18.98 -11.04 -40.78
C ASN A 157 -17.71 -10.17 -40.82
N GLY A 158 -17.24 -9.80 -42.01
CA GLY A 158 -16.14 -8.86 -42.20
C GLY A 158 -14.85 -9.45 -42.77
N GLU A 159 -13.94 -8.56 -43.15
CA GLU A 159 -12.61 -8.90 -43.65
C GLU A 159 -11.58 -8.98 -42.52
N PRO A 160 -10.52 -9.80 -42.65
CA PRO A 160 -9.37 -9.78 -41.74
C PRO A 160 -8.80 -8.36 -41.56
N GLU A 161 -8.34 -8.03 -40.36
CA GLU A 161 -7.71 -6.74 -40.10
C GLU A 161 -6.23 -6.80 -40.51
N PHE A 162 -5.86 -5.99 -41.49
CA PHE A 162 -4.50 -5.82 -41.99
C PHE A 162 -4.10 -4.36 -41.91
N ARG A 163 -2.80 -4.05 -42.04
CA ARG A 163 -2.33 -2.65 -42.11
C ARG A 163 -3.06 -1.83 -43.17
N SER A 164 -3.39 -2.45 -44.30
CA SER A 164 -3.95 -1.77 -45.47
C SER A 164 -5.42 -1.37 -45.33
N ASN A 165 -6.22 -2.05 -44.51
CA ASN A 165 -7.66 -1.82 -44.39
C ASN A 165 -8.09 -1.33 -43.00
N ARG A 166 -7.12 -0.93 -42.18
CA ARG A 166 -7.35 -0.50 -40.80
C ARG A 166 -7.98 0.90 -40.72
N PRO A 167 -8.87 1.16 -39.74
CA PRO A 167 -9.31 2.52 -39.44
C PRO A 167 -8.12 3.41 -39.07
N LEU A 168 -8.08 4.60 -39.68
CA LEU A 168 -7.08 5.61 -39.36
C LEU A 168 -7.21 6.08 -37.90
N PRO A 169 -6.10 6.39 -37.23
CA PRO A 169 -6.13 6.93 -35.88
C PRO A 169 -6.96 8.23 -35.85
N THR A 170 -7.87 8.32 -34.89
CA THR A 170 -8.76 9.48 -34.75
C THR A 170 -8.15 10.51 -33.81
N THR A 171 -8.52 11.79 -33.96
CA THR A 171 -8.09 12.85 -33.02
C THR A 171 -8.54 12.55 -31.59
N ALA A 172 -9.72 11.94 -31.41
CA ALA A 172 -10.22 11.53 -30.10
C ALA A 172 -9.29 10.50 -29.44
N GLY A 173 -8.91 9.43 -30.16
CA GLY A 173 -8.00 8.43 -29.63
C GLY A 173 -6.59 8.96 -29.33
N LEU A 174 -6.11 9.97 -30.08
CA LEU A 174 -4.85 10.65 -29.78
C LEU A 174 -4.92 11.48 -28.51
N ILE A 175 -6.02 12.21 -28.29
CA ILE A 175 -6.24 12.97 -27.05
C ILE A 175 -6.29 12.01 -25.86
N GLU A 176 -7.05 10.92 -25.97
CA GLU A 176 -7.12 9.89 -24.91
C GLU A 176 -5.75 9.27 -24.60
N LEU A 177 -4.93 8.97 -25.62
CA LEU A 177 -3.57 8.48 -25.42
C LEU A 177 -2.70 9.50 -24.67
N LEU A 178 -2.78 10.79 -25.04
CA LEU A 178 -2.02 11.85 -24.38
C LEU A 178 -2.47 12.06 -22.94
N ASP A 179 -3.77 11.98 -22.67
CA ASP A 179 -4.33 12.05 -21.31
C ASP A 179 -3.87 10.87 -20.46
N LEU A 180 -3.84 9.65 -21.01
CA LEU A 180 -3.30 8.47 -20.34
C LEU A 180 -1.80 8.62 -20.05
N ILE A 181 -1.01 9.14 -20.99
CA ILE A 181 0.42 9.42 -20.77
C ILE A 181 0.58 10.49 -19.69
N HIS A 182 -0.24 11.55 -19.70
CA HIS A 182 -0.21 12.59 -18.68
C HIS A 182 -0.54 12.02 -17.30
N ALA A 183 -1.61 11.22 -17.19
CA ALA A 183 -1.99 10.54 -15.96
C ALA A 183 -0.89 9.59 -15.47
N GLY A 184 -0.29 8.80 -16.37
CA GLY A 184 0.83 7.91 -16.06
C GLY A 184 2.05 8.65 -15.51
N ARG A 185 2.36 9.84 -16.04
CA ARG A 185 3.46 10.69 -15.52
C ARG A 185 3.14 11.31 -14.16
N GLN A 186 1.86 11.53 -13.84
CA GLN A 186 1.44 12.04 -12.53
C GLN A 186 1.29 10.95 -11.47
N LEU A 187 1.22 9.68 -11.87
CA LEU A 187 1.00 8.54 -10.97
C LEU A 187 2.06 8.44 -9.86
N PRO A 188 3.38 8.61 -10.10
CA PRO A 188 4.38 8.61 -9.02
C PRO A 188 4.15 9.72 -7.99
N ASN A 189 3.73 10.91 -8.43
CA ASN A 189 3.41 12.02 -7.53
C ASN A 189 2.17 11.70 -6.69
N ALA A 190 1.13 11.12 -7.30
CA ALA A 190 -0.06 10.69 -6.59
C ALA A 190 0.25 9.58 -5.57
N GLN A 191 1.10 8.62 -5.92
CA GLN A 191 1.56 7.57 -5.00
C GLN A 191 2.36 8.13 -3.83
N LEU A 192 3.24 9.10 -4.08
CA LEU A 192 4.01 9.77 -3.03
C LEU A 192 3.07 10.53 -2.08
N GLN A 193 2.10 11.27 -2.62
CA GLN A 193 1.07 11.94 -1.82
C GLN A 193 0.22 10.98 -1.00
N LEU A 194 -0.13 9.81 -1.57
CA LEU A 194 -0.84 8.77 -0.83
C LEU A 194 0.01 8.22 0.32
N HIS A 195 1.29 7.92 0.09
CA HIS A 195 2.21 7.49 1.15
C HIS A 195 2.40 8.56 2.24
N GLU A 196 2.47 9.83 1.87
CA GLU A 196 2.52 10.93 2.85
C GLU A 196 1.24 11.01 3.68
N ARG A 197 0.07 10.87 3.04
CA ARG A 197 -1.23 10.83 3.73
C ARG A 197 -1.34 9.60 4.63
N GLU A 198 -0.88 8.43 4.21
CA GLU A 198 -0.86 7.22 5.03
C GLU A 198 0.05 7.36 6.26
N ARG A 199 1.21 7.99 6.09
CA ARG A 199 2.10 8.33 7.23
C ARG A 199 1.42 9.28 8.20
N ALA A 200 0.76 10.33 7.70
CA ALA A 200 0.01 11.29 8.54
C ALA A 200 -1.17 10.63 9.26
N ILE A 201 -1.90 9.72 8.60
CA ILE A 201 -2.97 8.94 9.25
C ILE A 201 -2.39 8.06 10.36
N THR A 202 -1.23 7.43 10.12
CA THR A 202 -0.58 6.56 11.10
C THR A 202 -0.08 7.36 12.31
N SER A 203 0.48 8.56 12.11
CA SER A 203 0.89 9.44 13.23
C SER A 203 -0.31 9.91 14.04
N LEU A 204 -1.38 10.37 13.38
CA LEU A 204 -2.62 10.77 14.06
C LEU A 204 -3.22 9.61 14.86
N ARG A 205 -3.21 8.38 14.33
CA ARG A 205 -3.67 7.19 15.07
C ARG A 205 -2.85 6.95 16.33
N ARG A 206 -1.52 7.08 16.27
CA ARG A 206 -0.65 6.95 17.44
C ARG A 206 -0.92 8.03 18.48
N GLU A 207 -1.08 9.28 18.06
CA GLU A 207 -1.43 10.39 18.95
C GLU A 207 -2.78 10.18 19.63
N THR A 208 -3.80 9.72 18.89
CA THR A 208 -5.11 9.42 19.47
C THR A 208 -5.05 8.27 20.47
N GLU A 209 -4.23 7.25 20.22
CA GLU A 209 -4.07 6.12 21.14
C GLU A 209 -3.31 6.54 22.42
N GLN A 210 -2.28 7.39 22.29
CA GLN A 210 -1.59 7.99 23.43
C GLN A 210 -2.52 8.90 24.26
N ALA A 211 -3.36 9.70 23.60
CA ALA A 211 -4.35 10.52 24.30
C ALA A 211 -5.38 9.66 25.04
N ARG A 212 -5.81 8.54 24.43
CA ARG A 212 -6.74 7.59 25.04
C ARG A 212 -6.11 6.89 26.25
N SER A 213 -4.87 6.42 26.15
CA SER A 213 -4.18 5.76 27.27
C SER A 213 -3.94 6.73 28.43
N ALA A 214 -3.54 7.98 28.15
CA ALA A 214 -3.40 9.02 29.16
C ALA A 214 -4.74 9.41 29.81
N GLN A 215 -5.86 9.35 29.06
CA GLN A 215 -7.18 9.56 29.62
C GLN A 215 -7.60 8.41 30.54
N GLN A 216 -7.28 7.17 30.16
CA GLN A 216 -7.59 5.99 30.95
C GLN A 216 -6.78 5.97 32.25
N SER A 217 -5.48 6.29 32.22
CA SER A 217 -4.68 6.39 33.44
C SER A 217 -5.22 7.45 34.40
N ARG A 218 -5.68 8.60 33.89
CA ARG A 218 -6.34 9.63 34.70
C ARG A 218 -7.68 9.16 35.29
N GLN A 219 -8.41 8.29 34.60
CA GLN A 219 -9.64 7.70 35.12
C GLN A 219 -9.32 6.70 36.24
N ASP A 220 -8.34 5.82 36.04
CA ASP A 220 -7.89 4.86 37.04
C ASP A 220 -7.37 5.57 38.30
N GLU A 221 -6.59 6.65 38.14
CA GLU A 221 -6.14 7.50 39.26
C GLU A 221 -7.31 8.12 40.02
N ARG A 222 -8.33 8.63 39.31
CA ARG A 222 -9.54 9.19 39.93
C ARG A 222 -10.31 8.13 40.71
N GLU A 223 -10.46 6.93 40.16
CA GLU A 223 -11.11 5.81 40.83
C GLU A 223 -10.35 5.38 42.08
N GLN A 224 -9.01 5.32 42.00
CA GLN A 224 -8.16 5.04 43.16
C GLN A 224 -8.35 6.10 44.25
N VAL A 225 -8.31 7.38 43.90
CA VAL A 225 -8.53 8.49 44.87
C VAL A 225 -9.93 8.41 45.49
N LEU A 226 -10.97 8.12 44.70
CA LEU A 226 -12.33 7.95 45.23
C LEU A 226 -12.43 6.74 46.17
N SER A 227 -11.78 5.63 45.85
CA SER A 227 -11.73 4.46 46.73
C SER A 227 -11.01 4.75 48.05
N GLN A 228 -9.92 5.53 48.01
CA GLN A 228 -9.19 5.97 49.20
C GLN A 228 -10.03 6.92 50.06
N LEU A 229 -10.73 7.86 49.42
CA LEU A 229 -11.67 8.76 50.10
C LEU A 229 -12.77 7.97 50.82
N HIS A 230 -13.36 6.98 50.15
CA HIS A 230 -14.40 6.14 50.74
C HIS A 230 -13.89 5.35 51.95
N ARG A 231 -12.70 4.75 51.85
CA ARG A 231 -12.05 4.07 52.99
C ARG A 231 -11.78 5.02 54.15
N ALA A 232 -11.31 6.24 53.86
CA ALA A 232 -11.05 7.25 54.88
C ALA A 232 -12.35 7.71 55.58
N GLN A 233 -13.44 7.89 54.83
CA GLN A 233 -14.76 8.21 55.38
C GLN A 233 -15.28 7.09 56.29
N GLN A 234 -15.11 5.83 55.88
CA GLN A 234 -15.54 4.69 56.68
C GLN A 234 -14.73 4.56 57.98
N ALA A 235 -13.41 4.74 57.91
CA ALA A 235 -12.56 4.76 59.10
C ALA A 235 -12.89 5.91 60.06
N LEU A 236 -13.35 7.06 59.55
CA LEU A 236 -13.84 8.16 60.38
C LEU A 236 -15.16 7.78 61.08
N ALA A 237 -16.10 7.17 60.37
CA ALA A 237 -17.36 6.70 60.96
C ALA A 237 -17.13 5.65 62.05
N ASP A 238 -16.21 4.71 61.83
CA ASP A 238 -15.85 3.70 62.83
C ASP A 238 -15.24 4.35 64.10
N ARG A 239 -14.36 5.34 63.93
CA ARG A 239 -13.80 6.11 65.06
C ARG A 239 -14.85 6.93 65.82
N GLU A 240 -15.83 7.48 65.12
CA GLU A 240 -16.94 8.17 65.76
C GLU A 240 -17.79 7.21 66.59
N ALA A 241 -18.07 6.01 66.09
CA ALA A 241 -18.78 4.96 66.82
C ALA A 241 -17.98 4.49 68.06
N GLU A 242 -16.67 4.24 67.92
CA GLU A 242 -15.79 3.92 69.05
C GLU A 242 -15.80 5.04 70.11
N SER A 243 -15.72 6.29 69.68
CA SER A 243 -15.76 7.45 70.57
C SER A 243 -17.09 7.57 71.32
N GLN A 244 -18.21 7.22 70.68
CA GLN A 244 -19.52 7.17 71.32
C GLN A 244 -19.58 6.05 72.36
N LEU A 245 -19.08 4.85 72.03
CA LEU A 245 -19.00 3.73 72.98
C LEU A 245 -18.17 4.09 74.22
N ILE A 246 -17.01 4.74 74.03
CA ILE A 246 -16.16 5.19 75.15
C ILE A 246 -16.90 6.21 76.01
N ARG A 247 -17.67 7.14 75.41
CA ARG A 247 -18.49 8.10 76.17
C ARG A 247 -19.57 7.40 76.99
N GLU A 248 -20.24 6.40 76.41
CA GLU A 248 -21.25 5.60 77.13
C GLU A 248 -20.61 4.85 78.30
N GLN A 249 -19.48 4.17 78.08
CA GLN A 249 -18.73 3.49 79.13
C GLN A 249 -18.34 4.45 80.25
N HIS A 250 -17.78 5.61 79.91
CA HIS A 250 -17.40 6.64 80.88
C HIS A 250 -18.61 7.13 81.69
N SER A 251 -19.76 7.34 81.03
CA SER A 251 -20.99 7.73 81.72
C SER A 251 -21.48 6.65 82.70
N SER A 252 -21.39 5.37 82.31
CA SER A 252 -21.80 4.26 83.17
C SER A 252 -20.88 4.12 84.39
N LEU A 253 -19.56 4.26 84.20
CA LEU A 253 -18.59 4.24 85.29
C LEU A 253 -18.80 5.41 86.24
N GLN A 254 -19.08 6.60 85.70
CA GLN A 254 -19.39 7.78 86.50
C GLN A 254 -20.67 7.58 87.35
N GLN A 255 -21.68 6.91 86.78
CA GLN A 255 -22.92 6.58 87.50
C GLN A 255 -22.69 5.52 88.59
N GLN A 256 -21.88 4.50 88.32
CA GLN A 256 -21.47 3.49 89.32
C GLN A 256 -20.69 4.11 90.47
N LEU A 257 -19.78 5.06 90.19
CA LEU A 257 -19.05 5.81 91.20
C LEU A 257 -19.98 6.65 92.09
N ALA A 258 -20.97 7.32 91.50
CA ALA A 258 -21.98 8.07 92.24
C ALA A 258 -22.83 7.16 93.15
N GLN A 259 -23.23 5.99 92.65
CA GLN A 259 -23.98 4.99 93.43
C GLN A 259 -23.14 4.47 94.61
N ALA A 260 -21.89 4.10 94.37
CA ALA A 260 -20.99 3.61 95.43
C ALA A 260 -20.73 4.67 96.53
N LEU A 261 -20.67 5.95 96.16
CA LEU A 261 -20.57 7.05 97.11
C LEU A 261 -21.84 7.23 97.95
N ALA A 262 -23.03 7.05 97.34
CA ALA A 262 -24.30 7.09 98.06
C ALA A 262 -24.46 5.92 99.05
N ASP A 263 -24.11 4.71 98.63
CA ASP A 263 -24.15 3.50 99.48
C ASP A 263 -23.18 3.63 100.67
N LYS A 264 -21.99 4.22 100.43
CA LYS A 264 -21.02 4.53 101.49
C LYS A 264 -21.55 5.55 102.51
N GLN A 265 -22.30 6.57 102.08
CA GLN A 265 -22.92 7.55 102.96
C GLN A 265 -24.07 6.95 103.80
N GLN A 266 -24.84 6.02 103.24
CA GLN A 266 -25.88 5.30 103.99
C GLN A 266 -25.29 4.34 105.03
N ALA A 267 -24.19 3.65 104.71
CA ALA A 267 -23.47 2.80 105.65
C ALA A 267 -22.84 3.59 106.82
N THR A 268 -22.38 4.82 106.58
CA THR A 268 -21.85 5.69 107.66
C THR A 268 -22.95 6.27 108.55
N GLN A 269 -24.17 6.45 108.04
CA GLN A 269 -25.32 6.84 108.87
C GLN A 269 -25.88 5.67 109.69
N ALA A 270 -25.83 4.42 109.17
CA ALA A 270 -26.26 3.23 109.89
C ALA A 270 -25.36 2.86 111.09
N ILE A 271 -24.06 3.18 111.03
CA ILE A 271 -23.12 2.93 112.14
C ILE A 271 -23.26 3.96 113.27
N SER A 272 -23.85 5.14 113.00
CA SER A 272 -24.06 6.19 114.01
C SER A 272 -25.24 5.95 114.97
N ALA A 273 -26.08 4.92 114.72
CA ALA A 273 -27.30 4.66 115.49
C ALA A 273 -27.24 3.43 116.41
N ALA A 274 -26.14 2.68 116.46
CA ALA A 274 -26.03 1.49 117.30
C ALA A 274 -24.62 1.27 117.87
N SER A 275 -24.36 1.81 119.07
CA SER A 275 -23.89 1.01 120.22
C SER A 275 -23.59 1.90 121.43
N ALA A 276 -24.37 1.68 122.48
CA ALA A 276 -24.04 2.06 123.85
C ALA A 276 -24.01 0.77 124.68
N GLY A 277 -22.86 0.46 125.28
CA GLY A 277 -22.76 -0.42 126.44
C GLY A 277 -22.06 -1.76 126.21
N SER A 278 -20.75 -1.83 126.46
CA SER A 278 -20.16 -2.50 127.63
C SER A 278 -18.65 -2.74 127.43
N LYS A 279 -17.89 -2.62 128.53
CA LYS A 279 -16.44 -2.88 128.59
C LYS A 279 -16.20 -4.39 128.42
N PRO A 280 -15.66 -4.82 127.27
CA PRO A 280 -14.23 -5.17 127.18
C PRO A 280 -13.49 -4.36 126.10
N LEU A 281 -14.02 -3.15 125.80
CA LEU A 281 -13.57 -2.21 124.78
C LEU A 281 -12.14 -1.64 124.92
N ALA A 282 -11.31 -2.10 125.85
CA ALA A 282 -9.92 -1.64 125.94
C ALA A 282 -8.97 -2.61 125.21
N GLU A 283 -9.10 -3.91 125.46
CA GLU A 283 -8.33 -4.95 124.76
C GLU A 283 -8.84 -5.15 123.33
N GLU A 284 -10.16 -4.98 123.11
CA GLU A 284 -10.76 -5.06 121.77
C GLU A 284 -10.48 -3.80 120.92
N ASN A 285 -10.34 -2.60 121.53
CA ASN A 285 -9.87 -1.42 120.82
C ASN A 285 -8.37 -1.50 120.52
N GLU A 286 -7.54 -2.05 121.41
CA GLU A 286 -6.12 -2.28 121.10
C GLU A 286 -5.96 -3.33 120.00
N LEU A 287 -6.81 -4.37 119.97
CA LEU A 287 -6.82 -5.37 118.90
C LEU A 287 -7.40 -4.83 117.59
N LEU A 288 -8.43 -3.97 117.63
CA LEU A 288 -8.96 -3.28 116.45
C LEU A 288 -8.02 -2.19 115.94
N LEU A 289 -7.28 -1.49 116.82
CA LEU A 289 -6.21 -0.57 116.44
C LEU A 289 -5.03 -1.33 115.84
N ALA A 290 -4.66 -2.49 116.39
CA ALA A 290 -3.66 -3.36 115.81
C ALA A 290 -4.11 -3.93 114.46
N GLN A 291 -5.37 -4.35 114.32
CA GLN A 291 -5.93 -4.79 113.04
C GLN A 291 -6.05 -3.65 112.03
N LEU A 292 -6.46 -2.45 112.44
CA LEU A 292 -6.45 -1.25 111.60
C LEU A 292 -5.04 -0.91 111.17
N HIS A 293 -4.05 -0.95 112.07
CA HIS A 293 -2.66 -0.69 111.73
C HIS A 293 -2.11 -1.75 110.77
N ASN A 294 -2.51 -3.02 110.92
CA ASN A 294 -2.12 -4.10 110.02
C ASN A 294 -2.78 -3.96 108.63
N VAL A 295 -4.06 -3.58 108.58
CA VAL A 295 -4.78 -3.27 107.33
C VAL A 295 -4.21 -2.01 106.68
N GLN A 296 -3.81 -1.02 107.46
CA GLN A 296 -3.20 0.22 106.99
C GLN A 296 -1.79 -0.05 106.45
N GLU A 297 -0.99 -0.89 107.11
CA GLU A 297 0.28 -1.39 106.56
C GLU A 297 0.09 -2.24 105.30
N GLU A 298 -0.92 -3.10 105.23
CA GLU A 298 -1.22 -3.86 104.01
C GLU A 298 -1.68 -2.96 102.86
N LEU A 299 -2.47 -1.92 103.15
CA LEU A 299 -2.89 -0.94 102.16
C LEU A 299 -1.71 -0.09 101.69
N GLU A 300 -0.82 0.33 102.58
CA GLU A 300 0.40 1.05 102.23
C GLU A 300 1.34 0.17 101.40
N LYS A 301 1.51 -1.12 101.76
CA LYS A 301 2.24 -2.09 100.96
C LYS A 301 1.62 -2.30 99.59
N ARG A 302 0.29 -2.40 99.49
CA ARG A 302 -0.41 -2.54 98.20
C ARG A 302 -0.33 -1.25 97.38
N HIS A 303 -0.36 -0.09 98.01
CA HIS A 303 -0.21 1.18 97.32
C HIS A 303 1.20 1.35 96.77
N GLN A 304 2.22 1.02 97.56
CA GLN A 304 3.62 0.98 97.11
C GLN A 304 3.82 -0.05 95.98
N ALA A 305 3.22 -1.24 96.09
CA ALA A 305 3.26 -2.25 95.04
C ALA A 305 2.57 -1.74 93.75
N SER A 306 1.41 -1.10 93.87
CA SER A 306 0.70 -0.47 92.74
C SER A 306 1.53 0.62 92.09
N LEU A 307 2.16 1.48 92.88
CA LEU A 307 3.05 2.53 92.38
C LEU A 307 4.27 1.94 91.64
N SER A 308 4.84 0.86 92.17
CA SER A 308 5.97 0.18 91.52
C SER A 308 5.56 -0.49 90.21
N LEU A 309 4.35 -1.05 90.15
CA LEU A 309 3.80 -1.67 88.96
C LEU A 309 3.45 -0.62 87.89
N GLU A 310 2.89 0.52 88.29
CA GLU A 310 2.59 1.64 87.41
C GLU A 310 3.87 2.25 86.81
N GLN A 311 4.94 2.34 87.60
CA GLN A 311 6.27 2.71 87.10
C GLN A 311 6.83 1.69 86.09
N GLN A 312 6.66 0.38 86.33
CA GLN A 312 7.07 -0.65 85.37
C GLN A 312 6.26 -0.61 84.07
N VAL A 313 4.94 -0.40 84.16
CA VAL A 313 4.08 -0.26 82.97
C VAL A 313 4.45 0.99 82.19
N ALA A 314 4.72 2.12 82.85
CA ALA A 314 5.19 3.34 82.19
C ALA A 314 6.55 3.14 81.50
N ALA A 315 7.49 2.42 82.14
CA ALA A 315 8.78 2.09 81.55
C ALA A 315 8.64 1.18 80.32
N LEU A 316 7.79 0.15 80.38
CA LEU A 316 7.52 -0.75 79.25
C LEU A 316 6.78 -0.02 78.11
N GLN A 317 5.85 0.90 78.42
CA GLN A 317 5.20 1.72 77.40
C GLN A 317 6.21 2.64 76.69
N LEU A 318 7.17 3.20 77.42
CA LEU A 318 8.25 4.00 76.84
C LEU A 318 9.13 3.15 75.93
N GLU A 319 9.49 1.93 76.35
CA GLU A 319 10.31 1.00 75.57
C GLU A 319 9.58 0.54 74.30
N VAL A 320 8.29 0.22 74.38
CA VAL A 320 7.46 -0.13 73.21
C VAL A 320 7.31 1.05 72.26
N ALA A 321 7.15 2.28 72.78
CA ALA A 321 7.10 3.48 71.95
C ALA A 321 8.45 3.73 71.23
N GLN A 322 9.57 3.54 71.92
CA GLN A 322 10.90 3.64 71.33
C GLN A 322 11.14 2.56 70.27
N ALA A 323 10.75 1.31 70.53
CA ALA A 323 10.85 0.21 69.56
C ALA A 323 9.98 0.43 68.31
N ARG A 324 8.77 1.00 68.47
CA ARG A 324 7.93 1.39 67.33
C ARG A 324 8.55 2.54 66.53
N ALA A 325 9.14 3.53 67.19
CA ALA A 325 9.80 4.65 66.53
C ALA A 325 11.02 4.19 65.71
N THR A 326 11.84 3.27 66.25
CA THR A 326 12.97 2.69 65.49
C THR A 326 12.50 1.82 64.34
N GLN A 327 11.41 1.04 64.50
CA GLN A 327 10.85 0.24 63.42
C GLN A 327 10.28 1.11 62.28
N GLN A 328 9.55 2.19 62.60
CA GLN A 328 9.07 3.15 61.60
C GLN A 328 10.23 3.82 60.87
N LYS A 329 11.28 4.23 61.59
CA LYS A 329 12.47 4.83 60.97
C LYS A 329 13.20 3.85 60.04
N ALA A 330 13.29 2.57 60.40
CA ALA A 330 13.85 1.53 59.54
C ALA A 330 12.98 1.29 58.29
N GLN A 331 11.65 1.24 58.44
CA GLN A 331 10.72 1.11 57.31
C GLN A 331 10.80 2.31 56.36
N GLN A 332 10.94 3.52 56.89
CA GLN A 332 11.07 4.74 56.10
C GLN A 332 12.39 4.76 55.31
N VAL A 333 13.51 4.36 55.92
CA VAL A 333 14.80 4.22 55.22
C VAL A 333 14.75 3.15 54.12
N HIS A 334 14.03 2.04 54.35
CA HIS A 334 13.81 1.04 53.30
C HIS A 334 12.94 1.56 52.15
N ALA A 335 11.88 2.32 52.45
CA ALA A 335 11.04 2.94 51.45
C ALA A 335 11.83 3.97 50.62
N ASP A 336 12.60 4.84 51.27
CA ASP A 336 13.42 5.86 50.62
C ASP A 336 14.51 5.23 49.74
N ASN A 337 15.17 4.16 50.20
CA ASN A 337 16.14 3.41 49.38
C ASN A 337 15.49 2.76 48.15
N SER A 338 14.29 2.19 48.30
CA SER A 338 13.56 1.58 47.18
C SER A 338 13.12 2.62 46.14
N ALA A 339 12.70 3.81 46.59
CA ALA A 339 12.38 4.93 45.71
C ALA A 339 13.62 5.44 44.98
N ALA A 340 14.75 5.58 45.69
CA ALA A 340 16.02 5.99 45.09
C ALA A 340 16.54 4.97 44.05
N GLN A 341 16.33 3.67 44.26
CA GLN A 341 16.64 2.64 43.27
C GLN A 341 15.77 2.76 42.02
N ARG A 342 14.46 2.95 42.18
CA ARG A 342 13.54 3.18 41.04
C ARG A 342 13.95 4.40 40.23
N TYR A 343 14.31 5.51 40.88
CA TYR A 343 14.80 6.70 40.17
C TYR A 343 16.11 6.46 39.41
N LYS A 344 17.01 5.61 39.93
CA LYS A 344 18.23 5.23 39.20
C LYS A 344 17.90 4.37 37.99
N GLU A 345 17.06 3.36 38.15
CA GLU A 345 16.62 2.49 37.06
C GLU A 345 15.88 3.29 35.96
N GLU A 346 14.98 4.20 36.34
CA GLU A 346 14.30 5.10 35.40
C GLU A 346 15.28 6.05 34.69
N SER A 347 16.27 6.59 35.41
CA SER A 347 17.30 7.45 34.82
C SER A 347 18.22 6.69 33.86
N GLU A 348 18.58 5.45 34.18
CA GLU A 348 19.38 4.57 33.32
C GLU A 348 18.60 4.19 32.06
N LEU A 349 17.30 3.89 32.21
CA LEU A 349 16.42 3.58 31.09
C LEU A 349 16.21 4.80 30.17
N LEU A 350 16.04 6.00 30.73
CA LEU A 350 15.98 7.25 29.97
C LEU A 350 17.29 7.51 29.21
N LEU A 351 18.45 7.28 29.83
CA LEU A 351 19.74 7.41 29.15
C LEU A 351 19.88 6.41 27.99
N ALA A 352 19.45 5.16 28.18
CA ALA A 352 19.45 4.16 27.12
C ALA A 352 18.54 4.55 25.95
N GLN A 353 17.33 5.03 26.23
CA GLN A 353 16.41 5.53 25.21
C GLN A 353 16.98 6.74 24.46
N LEU A 354 17.68 7.64 25.15
CA LEU A 354 18.30 8.82 24.53
C LEU A 354 19.44 8.41 23.59
N HIS A 355 20.24 7.42 23.98
CA HIS A 355 21.27 6.82 23.12
C HIS A 355 20.67 6.15 21.87
N GLU A 356 19.60 5.37 22.02
CA GLU A 356 18.91 4.73 20.90
C GLU A 356 18.36 5.77 19.90
N VAL A 357 17.70 6.82 20.41
CA VAL A 357 17.20 7.92 19.57
C VAL A 357 18.35 8.65 18.86
N GLN A 358 19.50 8.82 19.52
CA GLN A 358 20.66 9.45 18.90
C GLN A 358 21.23 8.58 17.76
N GLU A 359 21.37 7.26 17.95
CA GLU A 359 21.81 6.35 16.90
C GLU A 359 20.84 6.32 15.71
N GLU A 360 19.53 6.34 15.97
CA GLU A 360 18.52 6.43 14.91
C GLU A 360 18.61 7.74 14.11
N LEU A 361 18.84 8.87 14.79
CA LEU A 361 19.04 10.17 14.14
C LEU A 361 20.30 10.21 13.29
N GLU A 362 21.41 9.65 13.78
CA GLU A 362 22.67 9.54 13.01
C GLU A 362 22.49 8.65 11.78
N LYS A 363 21.81 7.51 11.94
CA LYS A 363 21.46 6.61 10.82
C LYS A 363 20.60 7.32 9.78
N ARG A 364 19.55 8.04 10.20
CA ARG A 364 18.67 8.83 9.31
C ARG A 364 19.45 9.94 8.59
N HIS A 365 20.40 10.58 9.27
CA HIS A 365 21.23 11.61 8.68
C HIS A 365 22.12 11.03 7.56
N LEU A 366 22.78 9.89 7.80
CA LEU A 366 23.59 9.20 6.80
C LEU A 366 22.74 8.71 5.61
N GLU A 367 21.54 8.19 5.86
CA GLU A 367 20.60 7.81 4.81
C GLU A 367 20.20 9.02 3.96
N SER A 368 19.84 10.14 4.60
CA SER A 368 19.48 11.39 3.91
C SER A 368 20.65 11.95 3.09
N GLN A 369 21.88 11.87 3.60
CA GLN A 369 23.08 12.26 2.87
C GLN A 369 23.28 11.36 1.64
N GLY A 370 23.13 10.05 1.80
CA GLY A 370 23.20 9.09 0.69
C GLY A 370 22.12 9.31 -0.38
N PHE A 371 20.91 9.70 0.00
CA PHE A 371 19.87 10.12 -0.95
C PHE A 371 20.23 11.41 -1.68
N ASN A 372 20.78 12.40 -0.98
CA ASN A 372 21.19 13.66 -1.59
C ASN A 372 22.32 13.46 -2.62
N ASP A 373 23.30 12.60 -2.31
CA ASP A 373 24.37 12.23 -3.24
C ASP A 373 23.84 11.52 -4.49
N LYS A 374 22.88 10.60 -4.32
CA LYS A 374 22.20 9.94 -5.45
C LYS A 374 21.43 10.94 -6.30
N TYR A 375 20.70 11.86 -5.66
CA TYR A 375 19.96 12.90 -6.36
C TYR A 375 20.89 13.84 -7.15
N ALA A 376 22.03 14.24 -6.56
CA ALA A 376 23.03 15.04 -7.25
C ALA A 376 23.63 14.33 -8.46
N LYS A 377 23.91 13.02 -8.36
CA LYS A 377 24.38 12.20 -9.48
C LYS A 377 23.33 12.09 -10.59
N LEU A 378 22.09 11.78 -10.23
CA LEU A 378 20.99 11.65 -11.19
C LEU A 378 20.72 12.97 -11.93
N LYS A 379 20.77 14.10 -11.20
CA LYS A 379 20.64 15.43 -11.79
C LYS A 379 21.75 15.72 -12.79
N LYS A 380 23.00 15.36 -12.46
CA LYS A 380 24.14 15.52 -13.36
C LYS A 380 24.01 14.66 -14.62
N GLU A 381 23.54 13.42 -14.50
CA GLU A 381 23.26 12.53 -15.65
C GLU A 381 22.13 13.09 -16.52
N LEU A 382 21.08 13.64 -15.91
CA LEU A 382 20.00 14.29 -16.64
C LEU A 382 20.51 15.52 -17.42
N ASP A 383 21.31 16.38 -16.79
CA ASP A 383 21.88 17.56 -17.45
C ASP A 383 22.82 17.14 -18.61
N GLN A 384 23.59 16.06 -18.45
CA GLN A 384 24.45 15.51 -19.49
C GLN A 384 23.66 14.93 -20.68
N THR A 385 22.60 14.18 -20.41
CA THR A 385 21.74 13.62 -21.48
C THR A 385 21.00 14.71 -22.24
N LEU A 386 20.56 15.76 -21.55
CA LEU A 386 19.89 16.90 -22.17
C LEU A 386 20.84 17.70 -23.06
N ALA A 387 22.09 17.92 -22.61
CA ALA A 387 23.13 18.54 -23.44
C ALA A 387 23.48 17.68 -24.67
N ALA A 388 23.58 16.35 -24.52
CA ALA A 388 23.84 15.44 -25.64
C ALA A 388 22.68 15.44 -26.66
N GLN A 389 21.43 15.50 -26.18
CA GLN A 389 20.26 15.57 -27.05
C GLN A 389 20.21 16.90 -27.83
N GLN A 390 20.55 18.02 -27.19
CA GLN A 390 20.65 19.32 -27.88
C GLN A 390 21.73 19.30 -28.96
N GLN A 391 22.90 18.73 -28.67
CA GLN A 391 23.98 18.61 -29.65
C GLN A 391 23.55 17.73 -30.84
N SER A 392 22.95 16.57 -30.57
CA SER A 392 22.43 15.70 -31.63
C SER A 392 21.35 16.38 -32.46
N GLY A 393 20.50 17.21 -31.86
CA GLY A 393 19.51 18.02 -32.57
C GLY A 393 20.15 19.06 -33.50
N MET A 394 21.23 19.72 -33.06
CA MET A 394 21.98 20.65 -33.89
C MET A 394 22.68 19.93 -35.07
N ASP A 395 23.25 18.76 -34.82
CA ASP A 395 23.88 17.95 -35.86
C ASP A 395 22.86 17.47 -36.91
N LEU A 396 21.64 17.09 -36.47
CA LEU A 396 20.55 16.71 -37.37
C LEU A 396 20.05 17.91 -38.20
N ALA A 397 19.94 19.09 -37.58
CA ALA A 397 19.59 20.33 -38.28
C ALA A 397 20.65 20.70 -39.32
N GLY A 398 21.94 20.53 -39.00
CA GLY A 398 23.03 20.72 -39.97
C GLY A 398 22.98 19.71 -41.12
N ALA A 399 22.73 18.43 -40.82
CA ALA A 399 22.62 17.38 -41.83
C ALA A 399 21.43 17.59 -42.78
N THR A 400 20.29 18.04 -42.25
CA THR A 400 19.10 18.37 -43.06
C THR A 400 19.31 19.57 -43.96
N ALA A 401 19.96 20.64 -43.46
CA ALA A 401 20.35 21.79 -44.29
C ALA A 401 21.30 21.39 -45.43
N ASN A 402 22.30 20.54 -45.14
CA ASN A 402 23.20 20.00 -46.17
C ASN A 402 22.47 19.12 -47.20
N ALA A 403 21.53 18.28 -46.75
CA ALA A 403 20.73 17.44 -47.66
C ALA A 403 19.84 18.29 -48.58
N GLN A 404 19.28 19.39 -48.07
CA GLN A 404 18.52 20.35 -48.89
C GLN A 404 19.41 21.03 -49.92
N ALA A 405 20.58 21.54 -49.51
CA ALA A 405 21.53 22.16 -50.43
C ALA A 405 21.98 21.19 -51.55
N LEU A 406 22.24 19.92 -51.21
CA LEU A 406 22.56 18.88 -52.20
C LEU A 406 21.36 18.51 -53.10
N GLY A 407 20.14 18.64 -52.59
CA GLY A 407 18.92 18.48 -53.39
C GLY A 407 18.77 19.58 -54.43
N GLU A 408 18.92 20.84 -54.00
CA GLU A 408 18.89 22.02 -54.87
C GLU A 408 20.00 21.96 -55.95
N GLU A 409 21.21 21.54 -55.58
CA GLU A 409 22.31 21.35 -56.52
C GLU A 409 22.00 20.26 -57.56
N ASN A 410 21.42 19.12 -57.14
CA ASN A 410 21.01 18.07 -58.07
C ASN A 410 19.91 18.52 -59.03
N GLU A 411 18.90 19.26 -58.56
CA GLU A 411 17.85 19.81 -59.41
C GLU A 411 18.42 20.78 -60.45
N LEU A 412 19.36 21.63 -60.02
CA LEU A 412 20.05 22.55 -60.92
C LEU A 412 20.87 21.78 -61.98
N LEU A 413 21.64 20.77 -61.59
CA LEU A 413 22.41 19.93 -62.53
C LEU A 413 21.51 19.19 -63.51
N LEU A 414 20.36 18.66 -63.06
CA LEU A 414 19.37 18.03 -63.93
C LEU A 414 18.80 19.02 -64.95
N SER A 415 18.48 20.25 -64.53
CA SER A 415 18.01 21.29 -65.44
C SER A 415 19.04 21.67 -66.50
N GLN A 416 20.32 21.78 -66.11
CA GLN A 416 21.43 22.04 -67.03
C GLN A 416 21.60 20.88 -68.03
N LEU A 417 21.49 19.63 -67.57
CA LEU A 417 21.59 18.46 -68.42
C LEU A 417 20.45 18.43 -69.46
N HIS A 418 19.22 18.77 -69.07
CA HIS A 418 18.10 18.89 -70.00
C HIS A 418 18.31 19.98 -71.06
N LEU A 419 18.81 21.16 -70.67
CA LEU A 419 19.15 22.22 -71.62
C LEU A 419 20.20 21.76 -72.64
N VAL A 420 21.26 21.09 -72.18
CA VAL A 420 22.30 20.55 -73.08
C VAL A 420 21.73 19.48 -74.02
N GLN A 421 20.82 18.62 -73.55
CA GLN A 421 20.13 17.65 -74.40
C GLN A 421 19.29 18.34 -75.48
N GLU A 422 18.52 19.36 -75.11
CA GLU A 422 17.70 20.12 -76.06
C GLU A 422 18.56 20.84 -77.11
N GLU A 423 19.68 21.46 -76.70
CA GLU A 423 20.63 22.06 -77.63
C GLU A 423 21.22 21.02 -78.60
N LEU A 424 21.62 19.84 -78.11
CA LEU A 424 22.15 18.75 -78.94
C LEU A 424 21.10 18.21 -79.92
N GLU A 425 19.84 18.08 -79.49
CA GLU A 425 18.72 17.70 -80.37
C GLU A 425 18.49 18.74 -81.47
N ASN A 426 18.52 20.02 -81.11
CA ASN A 426 18.41 21.13 -82.07
C ASN A 426 19.54 21.10 -83.11
N TYR A 427 20.79 20.90 -82.68
CA TYR A 427 21.93 20.74 -83.60
C TYR A 427 21.78 19.52 -84.50
N TYR A 428 21.28 18.40 -83.98
CA TYR A 428 21.04 17.19 -84.75
C TYR A 428 19.96 17.41 -85.83
N LEU A 429 18.84 18.04 -85.47
CA LEU A 429 17.76 18.38 -86.39
C LEU A 429 18.24 19.36 -87.49
N ALA A 430 18.96 20.42 -87.10
CA ALA A 430 19.52 21.39 -88.05
C ALA A 430 20.50 20.71 -89.04
N ASN A 431 21.39 19.85 -88.55
CA ASN A 431 22.30 19.08 -89.42
C ASN A 431 21.55 18.15 -90.37
N ARG A 432 20.48 17.49 -89.88
CA ARG A 432 19.63 16.63 -90.71
C ARG A 432 18.93 17.41 -91.82
N GLU A 433 18.43 18.61 -91.51
CA GLU A 433 17.83 19.50 -92.50
C GLU A 433 18.83 19.97 -93.55
N ILE A 434 20.05 20.35 -93.12
CA ILE A 434 21.14 20.71 -94.04
C ILE A 434 21.48 19.54 -94.98
N LEU A 435 21.60 18.32 -94.45
CA LEU A 435 21.85 17.13 -95.25
C LEU A 435 20.71 16.86 -96.25
N ALA A 436 19.45 16.96 -95.82
CA ALA A 436 18.29 16.79 -96.70
C ALA A 436 18.25 17.86 -97.82
N ALA A 437 18.56 19.13 -97.49
CA ALA A 437 18.66 20.20 -98.46
C ALA A 437 19.80 19.96 -99.47
N MET A 438 20.94 19.42 -99.01
CA MET A 438 22.07 19.07 -99.86
C MET A 438 21.72 17.92 -100.82
N ASP A 439 21.02 16.88 -100.36
CA ASP A 439 20.55 15.77 -101.20
C ASP A 439 19.54 16.24 -102.25
N GLN A 440 18.61 17.12 -101.88
CA GLN A 440 17.69 17.75 -102.84
C GLN A 440 18.45 18.56 -103.88
N SER A 441 19.43 19.36 -103.47
CA SER A 441 20.30 20.13 -104.39
C SER A 441 21.06 19.19 -105.34
N ASN A 442 21.67 18.11 -104.84
CA ASN A 442 22.33 17.10 -105.66
C ASN A 442 21.36 16.46 -106.67
N HIS A 443 20.14 16.12 -106.27
CA HIS A 443 19.11 15.63 -107.19
C HIS A 443 18.75 16.65 -108.28
N THR A 444 18.62 17.93 -107.94
CA THR A 444 18.37 18.97 -108.95
C THR A 444 19.55 19.14 -109.91
N LEU A 445 20.79 19.10 -109.41
CA LEU A 445 22.01 19.13 -110.23
C LEU A 445 22.10 17.92 -111.16
N HIS A 446 21.76 16.72 -110.69
CA HIS A 446 21.71 15.52 -111.53
C HIS A 446 20.63 15.62 -112.62
N ARG A 447 19.44 16.13 -112.29
CA ARG A 447 18.40 16.41 -113.30
C ARG A 447 18.88 17.44 -114.32
N ALA A 448 19.49 18.54 -113.88
CA ALA A 448 20.05 19.55 -114.76
C ALA A 448 21.13 18.97 -115.68
N ARG A 449 22.04 18.15 -115.15
CA ARG A 449 23.04 17.42 -115.95
C ARG A 449 22.41 16.47 -116.96
N GLN A 450 21.35 15.75 -116.60
CA GLN A 450 20.62 14.89 -117.55
C GLN A 450 19.95 15.70 -118.66
N VAL A 451 19.35 16.85 -118.33
CA VAL A 451 18.75 17.74 -119.33
C VAL A 451 19.82 18.29 -120.28
N ILE A 452 20.94 18.78 -119.74
CA ILE A 452 22.08 19.28 -120.55
C ILE A 452 22.63 18.17 -121.45
N SER A 453 22.81 16.95 -120.92
CA SER A 453 23.26 15.80 -121.70
C SER A 453 22.29 15.43 -122.83
N ARG A 454 20.96 15.53 -122.61
CA ARG A 454 19.95 15.30 -123.64
C ARG A 454 19.95 16.40 -124.71
N VAL A 455 20.13 17.65 -124.31
CA VAL A 455 20.25 18.77 -125.26
C VAL A 455 21.51 18.63 -126.11
N ALA A 456 22.64 18.27 -125.51
CA ALA A 456 23.89 18.04 -126.22
C ALA A 456 23.86 16.83 -127.18
N ALA A 457 22.97 15.85 -126.99
CA ALA A 457 22.80 14.70 -127.87
C ALA A 457 21.85 14.98 -129.07
N ASN A 458 21.11 16.09 -129.05
CA ASN A 458 20.15 16.49 -130.09
C ASN A 458 20.65 17.66 -130.97
N VAL A 459 21.94 18.00 -130.86
CA VAL A 459 22.68 18.89 -131.74
C VAL A 459 23.69 18.03 -132.49
#